data_AF-A0A538TUC4-F1
#
_entry.id   AF-A0A538TUC4-F1
#
_cell.length_a   1.000
_cell.length_b   1.000
_cell.length_c   1.000
_cell.angle_alpha   90.00
_cell.angle_beta   90.00
_cell.angle_gamma   90.00
#
_symmetry.space_group_name_H-M   'P 1'
#
loop_
_entity.id
_entity.type
_entity.pdbx_description
1 polymer ?
#
loop_
_entity_poly.entity_id
_entity_poly.type
_entity_poly.pdbx_seq_one_letter_code
_entity_poly.pdbx_strand_id
1 'polypeptide(L)'
;MARIVLTTLLSIMSLAVFPASANSSCETEIDTKSRYLSFMAYETHPIAETNDSTGLRNLEVELTKMWSRLARGLATAVNCQRRVESDSLLSKVLSLSPISLMSQSGRPIQAVSDIDSHEAAPSDSLLSLFRDLDRDSSAELFTVLLGSFARKPAAESFMVGLGYSPDREIERSEARMDTTMVMDIVYSDCSREFDRAKLFILPRELTADGKAWVLSGLFYSHADAQRSLGRHRLPGKRKAQVIRLRFTAQVLRSAFPLI
;
A
#
# COMPACT_ATOMS: atom_id res chain seq x y z
N MET A 1 11.42 -61.86 41.30
CA MET A 1 12.07 -61.30 42.51
C MET A 1 13.30 -60.50 42.10
N ALA A 2 13.26 -59.17 42.16
CA ALA A 2 14.43 -58.29 42.14
C ALA A 2 13.93 -56.89 42.54
N ARG A 3 14.01 -56.52 43.82
CA ARG A 3 15.08 -55.72 44.45
C ARG A 3 15.11 -54.26 43.99
N ILE A 4 14.54 -53.44 44.87
CA ILE A 4 14.79 -52.00 45.02
C ILE A 4 16.26 -51.79 45.39
N VAL A 5 16.94 -50.84 44.74
CA VAL A 5 18.00 -50.02 45.36
C VAL A 5 17.80 -48.58 44.92
N LEU A 6 17.88 -47.70 45.91
CA LEU A 6 17.51 -46.29 45.94
C LEU A 6 18.75 -45.40 45.70
N THR A 7 18.50 -44.20 45.17
CA THR A 7 19.23 -42.91 45.35
C THR A 7 20.60 -42.69 44.70
N THR A 8 20.66 -41.68 43.82
CA THR A 8 21.38 -40.42 44.11
C THR A 8 20.90 -39.28 43.19
N LEU A 9 20.60 -38.12 43.79
CA LEU A 9 20.42 -36.83 43.12
C LEU A 9 21.76 -36.35 42.54
N LEU A 10 21.74 -35.73 41.35
CA LEU A 10 22.64 -34.63 41.02
C LEU A 10 21.98 -33.66 40.04
N SER A 11 21.85 -32.43 40.50
CA SER A 11 21.38 -31.25 39.78
C SER A 11 22.28 -30.92 38.59
N ILE A 12 21.69 -30.59 37.44
CA ILE A 12 22.28 -29.63 36.49
C ILE A 12 21.19 -28.64 36.10
N MET A 13 21.44 -27.41 36.52
CA MET A 13 20.78 -26.18 36.08
C MET A 13 21.09 -25.92 34.60
N SER A 14 20.06 -25.49 33.88
CA SER A 14 20.10 -24.41 32.88
C SER A 14 21.01 -24.56 31.66
N LEU A 15 20.41 -24.93 30.54
CA LEU A 15 20.64 -24.18 29.31
C LEU A 15 19.32 -23.51 28.94
N ALA A 16 19.23 -22.24 29.30
CA ALA A 16 18.28 -21.30 28.73
C ALA A 16 18.48 -21.34 27.21
N VAL A 17 17.58 -22.02 26.51
CA VAL A 17 17.33 -21.70 25.11
C VAL A 17 16.59 -20.38 25.16
N PHE A 18 17.34 -19.29 25.08
CA PHE A 18 16.80 -18.01 24.69
C PHE A 18 16.02 -18.26 23.38
N PRO A 19 14.70 -18.04 23.33
CA PRO A 19 14.10 -17.84 22.03
C PRO A 19 14.87 -16.67 21.40
N ALA A 20 15.35 -16.87 20.17
CA ALA A 20 15.79 -15.76 19.34
C ALA A 20 14.73 -14.66 19.49
N SER A 21 15.15 -13.44 19.83
CA SER A 21 14.25 -12.29 19.87
C SER A 21 13.47 -12.31 18.55
N ALA A 22 12.17 -12.59 18.65
CA ALA A 22 11.28 -12.40 17.53
C ALA A 22 11.29 -10.89 17.30
N ASN A 23 12.15 -10.43 16.39
CA ASN A 23 12.19 -9.02 16.04
C ASN A 23 10.76 -8.63 15.68
N SER A 24 10.25 -7.64 16.39
CA SER A 24 8.94 -7.08 16.13
C SER A 24 8.87 -6.66 14.66
N SER A 25 7.92 -7.27 13.94
CA SER A 25 7.71 -7.01 12.52
C SER A 25 6.34 -6.41 12.32
N CYS A 26 6.27 -5.43 11.44
CA CYS A 26 5.07 -4.75 11.01
C CYS A 26 4.62 -5.36 9.69
N GLU A 27 3.31 -5.59 9.56
CA GLU A 27 2.67 -5.99 8.33
C GLU A 27 2.12 -4.74 7.65
N THR A 28 2.28 -4.66 6.33
CA THR A 28 1.81 -3.53 5.56
C THR A 28 1.27 -4.01 4.23
N GLU A 29 0.14 -3.45 3.80
CA GLU A 29 -0.51 -3.86 2.57
C GLU A 29 -1.09 -2.70 1.77
N ILE A 30 -1.15 -2.90 0.46
CA ILE A 30 -2.01 -2.14 -0.44
C ILE A 30 -3.04 -3.10 -1.00
N ASP A 31 -4.29 -2.81 -0.72
CA ASP A 31 -5.42 -3.49 -1.33
C ASP A 31 -6.03 -2.64 -2.43
N THR A 32 -6.27 -3.29 -3.55
CA THR A 32 -7.01 -2.71 -4.66
C THR A 32 -8.21 -3.56 -5.00
N LYS A 33 -9.33 -2.89 -5.26
CA LYS A 33 -10.58 -3.57 -5.56
C LYS A 33 -11.31 -2.89 -6.71
N SER A 34 -11.66 -3.67 -7.71
CA SER A 34 -12.54 -3.27 -8.79
C SER A 34 -13.70 -4.26 -8.92
N ARG A 35 -14.56 -4.04 -9.92
CA ARG A 35 -15.59 -5.01 -10.29
C ARG A 35 -15.04 -6.32 -10.87
N TYR A 36 -13.76 -6.36 -11.26
CA TYR A 36 -13.16 -7.49 -11.96
C TYR A 36 -12.11 -8.22 -11.11
N LEU A 37 -11.42 -7.49 -10.24
CA LEU A 37 -10.30 -8.04 -9.49
C LEU A 37 -10.22 -7.48 -8.06
N SER A 38 -9.78 -8.33 -7.15
CA SER A 38 -9.23 -7.97 -5.85
C SER A 38 -7.74 -8.29 -5.89
N PHE A 39 -6.88 -7.33 -5.58
CA PHE A 39 -5.43 -7.52 -5.58
C PHE A 39 -4.82 -6.95 -4.31
N MET A 40 -4.07 -7.79 -3.59
CA MET A 40 -3.37 -7.45 -2.35
C MET A 40 -1.85 -7.49 -2.57
N ALA A 41 -1.17 -6.37 -2.34
CA ALA A 41 0.29 -6.32 -2.22
C ALA A 41 0.67 -6.28 -0.75
N TYR A 42 1.28 -7.34 -0.24
CA TYR A 42 1.60 -7.50 1.18
C TYR A 42 3.11 -7.55 1.40
N GLU A 43 3.60 -6.81 2.39
CA GLU A 43 5.00 -6.78 2.80
C GLU A 43 5.13 -6.79 4.32
N THR A 44 6.25 -7.35 4.80
CA THR A 44 6.66 -7.26 6.19
C THR A 44 7.95 -6.45 6.31
N HIS A 45 8.05 -5.65 7.37
CA HIS A 45 9.26 -4.88 7.66
C HIS A 45 9.58 -4.90 9.17
N PRO A 46 10.85 -4.76 9.57
CA PRO A 46 11.20 -4.65 10.97
C PRO A 46 10.69 -3.34 11.56
N ILE A 47 10.42 -3.33 12.87
CA ILE A 47 10.17 -2.12 13.66
C ILE A 47 11.50 -1.64 14.28
N ALA A 48 11.65 -0.33 14.48
CA ALA A 48 12.84 0.21 15.16
C ALA A 48 12.92 -0.31 16.59
N GLU A 49 13.87 -1.19 16.89
CA GLU A 49 14.10 -1.68 18.26
C GLU A 49 15.27 -0.96 18.96
N THR A 50 16.07 -0.19 18.21
CA THR A 50 17.25 0.51 18.73
C THR A 50 17.30 1.95 18.22
N ASN A 51 17.80 2.85 19.07
CA ASN A 51 18.04 4.25 18.73
C ASN A 51 19.46 4.49 18.18
N ASP A 52 20.22 3.43 17.88
CA ASP A 52 21.57 3.55 17.35
C ASP A 52 21.57 3.85 15.84
N SER A 53 22.59 4.56 15.37
CA SER A 53 22.65 5.04 13.98
C SER A 53 22.69 3.90 12.96
N THR A 54 23.28 2.75 13.33
CA THR A 54 23.33 1.55 12.49
C THR A 54 21.95 0.90 12.36
N GLY A 55 21.23 0.71 13.47
CA GLY A 55 19.86 0.20 13.46
C GLY A 55 18.91 1.08 12.67
N LEU A 56 18.97 2.40 12.87
CA LEU A 56 18.17 3.36 12.12
C LEU A 56 18.46 3.35 10.61
N ARG A 57 19.73 3.20 10.21
CA ARG A 57 20.10 3.11 8.79
C ARG A 57 19.59 1.81 8.16
N ASN A 58 19.69 0.69 8.87
CA ASN A 58 19.18 -0.60 8.39
C ASN A 58 17.65 -0.56 8.22
N LEU A 59 16.95 0.07 9.16
CA LEU A 59 15.50 0.28 9.06
C LEU A 59 15.13 1.09 7.82
N GLU A 60 15.80 2.22 7.55
CA GLU A 60 15.50 3.04 6.37
C GLU A 60 15.72 2.27 5.05
N VAL A 61 16.71 1.38 5.01
CA VAL A 61 16.95 0.48 3.86
C VAL A 61 15.79 -0.50 3.68
N GLU A 62 15.33 -1.14 4.75
CA GLU A 62 14.21 -2.09 4.68
C GLU A 62 12.88 -1.40 4.35
N LEU A 63 12.61 -0.23 4.94
CA LEU A 63 11.44 0.59 4.59
C LEU A 63 11.47 1.00 3.10
N THR A 64 12.64 1.37 2.58
CA THR A 64 12.79 1.71 1.15
C THR A 64 12.47 0.51 0.25
N LYS A 65 12.91 -0.70 0.62
CA LYS A 65 12.58 -1.93 -0.12
C LYS A 65 11.09 -2.24 -0.05
N MET A 66 10.48 -2.15 1.13
CA MET A 66 9.05 -2.34 1.33
C MET A 66 8.24 -1.41 0.43
N TRP A 67 8.48 -0.10 0.50
CA TRP A 67 7.77 0.88 -0.34
C TRP A 67 7.97 0.62 -1.84
N SER A 68 9.15 0.15 -2.25
CA SER A 68 9.41 -0.20 -3.64
C SER A 68 8.62 -1.42 -4.12
N ARG A 69 8.41 -2.41 -3.24
CA ARG A 69 7.63 -3.60 -3.56
C ARG A 69 6.12 -3.33 -3.51
N LEU A 70 5.64 -2.59 -2.50
CA LEU A 70 4.25 -2.11 -2.48
C LEU A 70 3.93 -1.28 -3.73
N ALA A 71 4.86 -0.41 -4.14
CA ALA A 71 4.65 0.38 -5.34
C ALA A 71 4.57 -0.46 -6.62
N ARG A 72 5.39 -1.52 -6.71
CA ARG A 72 5.31 -2.51 -7.78
C ARG A 72 3.97 -3.24 -7.75
N GLY A 73 3.54 -3.73 -6.59
CA GLY A 73 2.25 -4.41 -6.42
C GLY A 73 1.08 -3.57 -6.89
N LEU A 74 1.04 -2.28 -6.53
CA LEU A 74 0.02 -1.36 -7.06
C LEU A 74 0.12 -1.17 -8.58
N ALA A 75 1.34 -1.02 -9.13
CA ALA A 75 1.52 -0.91 -10.57
C ALA A 75 1.02 -2.15 -11.32
N THR A 76 1.30 -3.33 -10.79
CA THR A 76 0.81 -4.62 -11.27
C THR A 76 -0.72 -4.66 -11.24
N ALA A 77 -1.37 -4.28 -10.14
CA ALA A 77 -2.83 -4.22 -10.05
C ALA A 77 -3.44 -3.28 -11.11
N VAL A 78 -2.86 -2.09 -11.28
CA VAL A 78 -3.28 -1.11 -12.31
C VAL A 78 -3.15 -1.71 -13.72
N ASN A 79 -2.05 -2.40 -14.01
CA ASN A 79 -1.80 -3.01 -15.31
C ASN A 79 -2.73 -4.20 -15.57
N CYS A 80 -3.02 -5.01 -14.56
CA CYS A 80 -4.06 -6.04 -14.62
C CYS A 80 -5.43 -5.41 -14.95
N GLN A 81 -5.85 -4.37 -14.23
CA GLN A 81 -7.10 -3.67 -14.50
C GLN A 81 -7.16 -3.14 -15.94
N ARG A 82 -6.09 -2.50 -16.43
CA ARG A 82 -5.98 -2.02 -17.83
C ARG A 82 -6.07 -3.16 -18.84
N ARG A 83 -5.46 -4.31 -18.56
CA ARG A 83 -5.53 -5.49 -19.42
C ARG A 83 -6.96 -6.02 -19.51
N VAL A 84 -7.69 -6.03 -18.39
CA VAL A 84 -9.10 -6.42 -18.37
C VAL A 84 -9.97 -5.43 -19.15
N GLU A 85 -9.75 -4.13 -18.99
CA GLU A 85 -10.53 -3.09 -19.71
C GLU A 85 -10.29 -3.09 -21.22
N SER A 86 -9.07 -3.43 -21.65
CA SER A 86 -8.71 -3.50 -23.08
C SER A 86 -9.14 -4.81 -23.76
N ASP A 87 -9.57 -5.82 -23.02
CA ASP A 87 -9.95 -7.13 -23.54
C ASP A 87 -11.41 -7.45 -23.22
N SER A 88 -12.27 -7.32 -24.23
CA SER A 88 -13.71 -7.51 -24.07
C SER A 88 -14.11 -8.91 -23.59
N LEU A 89 -13.37 -9.95 -23.98
CA LEU A 89 -13.63 -11.32 -23.54
C LEU A 89 -13.25 -11.47 -22.07
N LEU A 90 -12.06 -11.00 -21.70
CA LEU A 90 -11.59 -11.04 -20.32
C LEU A 90 -12.51 -10.22 -19.39
N SER A 91 -12.91 -9.03 -19.82
CA SER A 91 -13.88 -8.18 -19.13
C SER A 91 -15.20 -8.90 -18.87
N LYS A 92 -15.71 -9.62 -19.88
CA LYS A 92 -16.95 -10.40 -19.76
C LYS A 92 -16.80 -11.54 -18.76
N VAL A 93 -15.72 -12.32 -18.86
CA VAL A 93 -15.46 -13.46 -17.95
C VAL A 93 -15.31 -12.97 -16.50
N LEU A 94 -14.46 -11.97 -16.27
CA LEU A 94 -14.19 -11.45 -14.93
C LEU A 94 -15.34 -10.64 -14.33
N SER A 95 -16.29 -10.17 -15.15
CA SER A 95 -17.52 -9.57 -14.62
C SER A 95 -18.48 -10.59 -14.00
N LEU A 96 -18.39 -11.87 -14.41
CA LEU A 96 -19.19 -12.96 -13.85
C LEU A 96 -18.48 -13.66 -12.70
N SER A 97 -17.16 -13.78 -12.79
CA SER A 97 -16.31 -14.38 -11.76
C SER A 97 -15.07 -13.51 -11.55
N PRO A 98 -15.14 -12.52 -10.66
CA PRO A 98 -13.99 -11.70 -10.31
C PRO A 98 -12.85 -12.55 -9.77
N ILE A 99 -11.61 -12.08 -9.96
CA ILE A 99 -10.41 -12.80 -9.54
C ILE A 99 -9.78 -12.17 -8.29
N SER A 100 -9.32 -13.00 -7.37
CA SER A 100 -8.54 -12.60 -6.20
C SER A 100 -7.06 -12.97 -6.41
N LEU A 101 -6.18 -11.98 -6.40
CA LEU A 101 -4.73 -12.13 -6.59
C LEU A 101 -3.97 -11.52 -5.41
N MET A 102 -2.74 -11.99 -5.20
CA MET A 102 -1.83 -11.35 -4.24
C MET A 102 -0.37 -11.37 -4.69
N SER A 103 0.41 -10.44 -4.14
CA SER A 103 1.86 -10.35 -4.28
C SER A 103 2.50 -10.23 -2.90
N GLN A 104 3.51 -11.06 -2.61
CA GLN A 104 4.22 -11.08 -1.33
C GLN A 104 5.74 -11.08 -1.53
N SER A 105 6.46 -10.17 -0.87
CA SER A 105 7.91 -10.22 -0.56
C SER A 105 8.79 -11.02 -1.52
N GLY A 106 8.99 -10.52 -2.73
CA GLY A 106 9.90 -11.11 -3.72
C GLY A 106 9.41 -12.39 -4.40
N ARG A 107 8.14 -12.75 -4.21
CA ARG A 107 7.45 -13.80 -4.96
C ARG A 107 6.67 -13.21 -6.13
N PRO A 108 6.53 -13.94 -7.24
CA PRO A 108 5.58 -13.58 -8.30
C PRO A 108 4.15 -13.52 -7.76
N ILE A 109 3.26 -12.86 -8.52
CA ILE A 109 1.82 -12.88 -8.25
C ILE A 109 1.34 -14.34 -8.10
N GLN A 110 0.47 -14.57 -7.12
CA GLN A 110 -0.17 -15.85 -6.85
C GLN A 110 -1.68 -15.67 -6.68
N ALA A 111 -2.43 -16.77 -6.79
CA ALA A 111 -3.86 -16.74 -6.54
C ALA A 111 -4.09 -16.71 -5.02
N VAL A 112 -5.14 -16.02 -4.56
CA VAL A 112 -5.46 -16.04 -3.11
C VAL A 112 -5.90 -17.44 -2.66
N SER A 113 -6.50 -18.22 -3.56
CA SER A 113 -6.86 -19.62 -3.34
C SER A 113 -5.70 -20.52 -2.92
N ASP A 114 -4.45 -20.13 -3.23
CA ASP A 114 -3.25 -20.88 -2.84
C ASP A 114 -2.97 -20.77 -1.32
N ILE A 115 -3.58 -19.79 -0.64
CA ILE A 115 -3.50 -19.57 0.80
C ILE A 115 -4.85 -19.85 1.47
N ASP A 116 -5.95 -19.39 0.88
CA ASP A 116 -7.30 -19.61 1.39
C ASP A 116 -8.10 -20.53 0.46
N SER A 117 -8.29 -21.78 0.87
CA SER A 117 -9.02 -22.78 0.09
C SER A 117 -10.50 -22.46 -0.18
N HIS A 118 -11.06 -21.44 0.48
CA HIS A 118 -12.43 -20.99 0.25
C HIS A 118 -12.55 -20.01 -0.94
N GLU A 119 -11.44 -19.45 -1.41
CA GLU A 119 -11.42 -18.58 -2.59
C GLU A 119 -11.40 -19.37 -3.89
N ALA A 120 -12.08 -18.85 -4.91
CA ALA A 120 -12.13 -19.51 -6.22
C ALA A 120 -10.76 -19.47 -6.90
N ALA A 121 -10.24 -20.63 -7.28
CA ALA A 121 -9.00 -20.72 -8.02
C ALA A 121 -9.18 -20.18 -9.46
N PRO A 122 -8.35 -19.21 -9.90
CA PRO A 122 -8.35 -18.78 -11.28
C PRO A 122 -7.75 -19.87 -12.19
N SER A 123 -8.06 -19.81 -13.48
CA SER A 123 -7.39 -20.67 -14.45
C SER A 123 -5.89 -20.34 -14.53
N ASP A 124 -5.04 -21.36 -14.69
CA ASP A 124 -3.58 -21.20 -14.84
C ASP A 124 -3.19 -20.23 -15.95
N SER A 125 -3.90 -20.25 -17.08
CA SER A 125 -3.65 -19.35 -18.22
C SER A 125 -3.87 -17.89 -17.86
N LEU A 126 -4.89 -17.60 -17.05
CA LEU A 126 -5.17 -16.24 -16.57
C LEU A 126 -4.11 -15.76 -15.56
N LEU A 127 -3.70 -16.64 -14.65
CA LEU A 127 -2.64 -16.33 -13.70
C LEU A 127 -1.31 -16.08 -14.43
N SER A 128 -0.98 -16.89 -15.44
CA SER A 128 0.20 -16.69 -16.30
C SER A 128 0.15 -15.35 -17.01
N LEU A 129 -1.00 -14.99 -17.60
CA LEU A 129 -1.18 -13.69 -18.27
C LEU A 129 -0.86 -12.51 -17.36
N PHE A 130 -1.34 -12.54 -16.11
CA PHE A 130 -1.08 -11.45 -15.17
C PHE A 130 0.34 -11.47 -14.59
N ARG A 131 0.95 -12.64 -14.41
CA ARG A 131 2.37 -12.75 -14.04
C ARG A 131 3.29 -12.11 -15.06
N ASP A 132 2.94 -12.15 -16.35
CA ASP A 132 3.72 -11.49 -17.39
C ASP A 132 3.66 -9.95 -17.29
N LEU A 133 2.58 -9.39 -16.71
CA LEU A 133 2.43 -7.95 -16.48
C LEU A 133 3.22 -7.44 -15.27
N ASP A 134 3.55 -8.31 -14.31
CA ASP A 134 4.34 -7.97 -13.11
C ASP A 134 5.76 -7.43 -13.44
N ARG A 135 6.21 -7.67 -14.68
CA ARG A 135 7.49 -7.17 -15.18
C ARG A 135 7.49 -5.66 -15.40
N ASP A 136 6.33 -5.04 -15.61
CA ASP A 136 6.21 -3.59 -15.71
C ASP A 136 6.00 -2.98 -14.31
N SER A 137 7.09 -2.45 -13.77
CA SER A 137 7.12 -1.85 -12.44
C SER A 137 6.54 -0.43 -12.36
N SER A 138 5.95 0.11 -13.44
CA SER A 138 5.46 1.48 -13.45
C SER A 138 4.02 1.61 -13.89
N ALA A 139 3.29 2.48 -13.18
CA ALA A 139 1.93 2.85 -13.51
C ALA A 139 1.73 4.37 -13.39
N GLU A 140 0.73 4.87 -14.10
CA GLU A 140 0.25 6.24 -13.94
C GLU A 140 -1.10 6.19 -13.24
N LEU A 141 -1.27 7.04 -12.23
CA LEU A 141 -2.54 7.29 -11.55
C LEU A 141 -2.94 8.74 -11.75
N PHE A 142 -4.20 9.05 -11.45
CA PHE A 142 -4.73 10.40 -11.40
C PHE A 142 -4.78 10.89 -9.96
N THR A 143 -4.58 12.18 -9.77
CA THR A 143 -4.71 12.86 -8.48
C THR A 143 -5.22 14.28 -8.70
N VAL A 144 -5.68 14.94 -7.64
CA VAL A 144 -6.12 16.33 -7.70
C VAL A 144 -5.02 17.24 -7.14
N LEU A 145 -4.43 18.07 -8.00
CA LEU A 145 -3.52 19.12 -7.58
C LEU A 145 -4.31 20.29 -7.00
N LEU A 146 -4.15 20.54 -5.70
CA LEU A 146 -4.80 21.63 -4.98
C LEU A 146 -3.96 22.91 -4.93
N GLY A 147 -2.63 22.77 -5.00
CA GLY A 147 -1.72 23.90 -5.04
C GLY A 147 -0.27 23.50 -5.23
N SER A 148 0.52 24.46 -5.74
CA SER A 148 1.96 24.33 -5.93
C SER A 148 2.68 25.49 -5.23
N PHE A 149 3.71 25.17 -4.45
CA PHE A 149 4.33 26.07 -3.49
C PHE A 149 5.86 26.04 -3.59
N ALA A 150 6.50 27.21 -3.53
CA ALA A 150 7.96 27.27 -3.59
C ALA A 150 8.66 26.58 -2.40
N ARG A 151 7.99 26.46 -1.25
CA ARG A 151 8.56 25.93 0.00
C ARG A 151 7.56 24.99 0.69
N LYS A 152 8.07 23.90 1.27
CA LYS A 152 7.28 22.90 2.00
C LYS A 152 6.43 23.50 3.14
N PRO A 153 6.94 24.42 4.00
CA PRO A 153 6.13 25.01 5.06
C PRO A 153 4.87 25.76 4.56
N ALA A 154 4.91 26.31 3.34
CA ALA A 154 3.75 26.98 2.76
C ALA A 154 2.70 25.98 2.26
N ALA A 155 3.13 24.80 1.79
CA ALA A 155 2.26 23.69 1.43
C ALA A 155 1.60 23.09 2.69
N GLU A 156 2.38 22.89 3.77
CA GLU A 156 1.88 22.42 5.07
C GLU A 156 0.84 23.39 5.65
N SER A 157 1.15 24.70 5.68
CA SER A 157 0.21 25.74 6.14
C SER A 157 -1.09 25.74 5.32
N PHE A 158 -1.00 25.49 4.01
CA PHE A 158 -2.17 25.39 3.15
C PHE A 158 -2.99 24.13 3.43
N MET A 159 -2.36 22.97 3.64
CA MET A 159 -3.07 21.76 4.05
C MET A 159 -3.83 21.95 5.36
N VAL A 160 -3.18 22.58 6.36
CA VAL A 160 -3.84 22.93 7.63
C VAL A 160 -5.04 23.86 7.38
N GLY A 161 -4.90 24.83 6.49
CA GLY A 161 -6.00 25.71 6.08
C GLY A 161 -7.17 25.01 5.37
N LEU A 162 -6.95 23.82 4.81
CA LEU A 162 -8.01 22.96 4.24
C LEU A 162 -8.68 22.06 5.29
N GLY A 163 -8.28 22.17 6.57
CA GLY A 163 -8.77 21.34 7.65
C GLY A 163 -8.01 20.03 7.83
N TYR A 164 -6.88 19.83 7.15
CA TYR A 164 -5.98 18.72 7.45
C TYR A 164 -5.35 18.95 8.82
N SER A 165 -5.58 18.03 9.74
CA SER A 165 -4.92 18.01 11.04
C SER A 165 -4.37 16.61 11.25
N PRO A 166 -3.04 16.45 11.38
CA PRO A 166 -2.43 15.16 11.69
C PRO A 166 -3.07 14.49 12.92
N ASP A 167 -3.44 15.31 13.90
CA ASP A 167 -4.04 14.86 15.17
C ASP A 167 -5.53 14.47 15.05
N ARG A 168 -6.25 14.94 14.00
CA ARG A 168 -7.67 14.60 13.76
C ARG A 168 -7.86 13.41 12.84
N GLU A 169 -6.84 12.99 12.10
CA GLU A 169 -6.91 11.74 11.31
C GLU A 169 -6.87 10.48 12.19
N ILE A 170 -6.62 10.63 13.50
CA ILE A 170 -6.84 9.58 14.52
C ILE A 170 -8.33 9.19 14.65
N GLU A 171 -9.25 9.94 14.01
CA GLU A 171 -10.62 9.45 13.77
C GLU A 171 -10.61 8.32 12.73
N ARG A 172 -10.31 7.12 13.25
CA ARG A 172 -10.49 5.78 12.69
C ARG A 172 -11.16 5.76 11.33
N SER A 173 -10.35 5.61 10.29
CA SER A 173 -10.83 5.30 8.97
C SER A 173 -11.23 3.82 8.92
N GLU A 174 -12.46 3.50 9.29
CA GLU A 174 -13.11 2.26 8.83
C GLU A 174 -13.46 2.42 7.34
N ALA A 175 -12.47 2.69 6.48
CA ALA A 175 -12.67 2.83 5.06
C ALA A 175 -13.18 1.48 4.50
N ARG A 176 -14.50 1.29 4.47
CA ARG A 176 -15.11 0.25 3.65
C ARG A 176 -14.73 0.53 2.21
N MET A 177 -14.34 -0.52 1.50
CA MET A 177 -14.07 -0.46 0.06
C MET A 177 -15.22 0.27 -0.68
N ASP A 178 -14.88 1.30 -1.46
CA ASP A 178 -15.81 2.11 -2.23
C ASP A 178 -16.00 1.46 -3.61
N THR A 179 -17.02 0.60 -3.70
CA THR A 179 -17.35 -0.12 -4.93
C THR A 179 -17.91 0.79 -6.04
N THR A 180 -18.08 2.09 -5.78
CA THR A 180 -18.49 3.06 -6.81
C THR A 180 -17.31 3.61 -7.60
N MET A 181 -16.07 3.37 -7.17
CA MET A 181 -14.86 3.69 -7.93
C MET A 181 -14.59 2.63 -9.01
N VAL A 182 -13.91 3.02 -10.08
CA VAL A 182 -13.48 2.04 -11.10
C VAL A 182 -12.51 1.03 -10.49
N MET A 183 -11.58 1.54 -9.68
CA MET A 183 -10.68 0.74 -8.84
C MET A 183 -10.40 1.56 -7.59
N ASP A 184 -10.77 1.01 -6.43
CA ASP A 184 -10.46 1.57 -5.13
C ASP A 184 -9.06 1.14 -4.68
N ILE A 185 -8.36 2.00 -3.97
CA ILE A 185 -6.98 1.80 -3.52
C ILE A 185 -6.92 2.18 -2.04
N VAL A 186 -6.65 1.21 -1.19
CA VAL A 186 -6.48 1.40 0.26
C VAL A 186 -5.13 0.87 0.70
N TYR A 187 -4.59 1.49 1.75
CA TYR A 187 -3.36 1.12 2.41
C TYR A 187 -3.67 0.76 3.86
N SER A 188 -2.97 -0.24 4.40
CA SER A 188 -3.01 -0.55 5.82
C SER A 188 -1.60 -0.81 6.34
N ASP A 189 -1.32 -0.34 7.55
CA ASP A 189 -0.11 -0.66 8.32
C ASP A 189 -0.43 -1.67 9.45
N CYS A 190 0.47 -1.82 10.43
CA CYS A 190 0.27 -2.73 11.57
C CYS A 190 -0.89 -2.37 12.49
N SER A 191 -1.45 -1.17 12.40
CA SER A 191 -2.69 -0.81 13.10
C SER A 191 -3.90 -1.56 12.53
N ARG A 192 -3.78 -2.10 11.31
CA ARG A 192 -4.86 -2.75 10.54
C ARG A 192 -6.03 -1.80 10.24
N GLU A 193 -5.80 -0.49 10.29
CA GLU A 193 -6.75 0.51 9.83
C GLU A 193 -6.50 0.81 8.34
N PHE A 194 -7.54 0.69 7.53
CA PHE A 194 -7.46 1.00 6.11
C PHE A 194 -7.59 2.49 5.89
N ASP A 195 -6.62 3.08 5.20
CA ASP A 195 -6.66 4.48 4.78
C ASP A 195 -6.60 4.64 3.26
N ARG A 196 -7.18 5.75 2.80
CA ARG A 196 -7.04 6.23 1.42
C ARG A 196 -6.15 7.46 1.43
N ALA A 197 -5.44 7.70 0.34
CA ALA A 197 -4.65 8.91 0.19
C ALA A 197 -5.57 10.16 0.21
N LYS A 198 -5.75 10.81 1.36
CA LYS A 198 -6.67 11.97 1.50
C LYS A 198 -6.02 13.25 1.00
N LEU A 199 -5.02 13.73 1.74
CA LEU A 199 -4.25 14.92 1.42
C LEU A 199 -2.78 14.63 1.70
N PHE A 200 -1.91 14.97 0.76
CA PHE A 200 -0.48 14.76 0.93
C PHE A 200 0.36 15.79 0.19
N ILE A 201 1.62 15.93 0.63
CA ILE A 201 2.59 16.80 0.00
C ILE A 201 3.57 15.97 -0.81
N LEU A 202 3.63 16.22 -2.10
CA LEU A 202 4.73 15.75 -2.92
C LEU A 202 5.89 16.75 -2.85
N PRO A 203 7.08 16.35 -2.37
CA PRO A 203 8.19 17.27 -2.16
C PRO A 203 8.81 17.68 -3.51
N ARG A 204 9.55 18.80 -3.50
CA ARG A 204 9.99 19.53 -4.71
C ARG A 204 10.78 18.63 -5.66
N GLU A 205 11.57 17.72 -5.10
CA GLU A 205 12.45 16.78 -5.77
C GLU A 205 11.69 15.79 -6.66
N LEU A 206 10.38 15.60 -6.41
CA LEU A 206 9.51 14.67 -7.13
C LEU A 206 8.53 15.36 -8.07
N THR A 207 8.64 16.69 -8.23
CA THR A 207 7.72 17.49 -9.06
C THR A 207 8.40 18.03 -10.31
N ALA A 208 7.62 18.19 -11.38
CA ALA A 208 8.14 18.65 -12.67
C ALA A 208 8.61 20.12 -12.65
N ASP A 209 8.05 20.96 -11.77
CA ASP A 209 8.36 22.38 -11.67
C ASP A 209 9.23 22.75 -10.45
N GLY A 210 9.76 21.74 -9.75
CA GLY A 210 10.61 21.93 -8.57
C GLY A 210 9.91 22.66 -7.43
N LYS A 211 8.60 22.46 -7.25
CA LYS A 211 7.78 23.06 -6.18
C LYS A 211 7.11 21.98 -5.34
N ALA A 212 6.76 22.28 -4.10
CA ALA A 212 6.00 21.35 -3.28
C ALA A 212 4.54 21.35 -3.76
N TRP A 213 3.99 20.20 -4.10
CA TRP A 213 2.60 20.07 -4.52
C TRP A 213 1.75 19.56 -3.38
N VAL A 214 0.60 20.20 -3.14
CA VAL A 214 -0.45 19.66 -2.27
C VAL A 214 -1.45 18.93 -3.15
N LEU A 215 -1.57 17.63 -2.91
CA LEU A 215 -2.34 16.69 -3.70
C LEU A 215 -3.46 16.09 -2.87
N SER A 216 -4.50 15.58 -3.55
CA SER A 216 -5.59 14.83 -2.93
C SER A 216 -5.96 13.61 -3.75
N GLY A 217 -6.10 12.47 -3.09
CA GLY A 217 -6.49 11.22 -3.72
C GLY A 217 -5.39 10.59 -4.56
N LEU A 218 -5.49 9.26 -4.69
CA LEU A 218 -4.85 8.48 -5.75
C LEU A 218 -5.96 7.69 -6.43
N PHE A 219 -6.15 7.91 -7.72
CA PHE A 219 -7.26 7.36 -8.49
C PHE A 219 -6.77 6.61 -9.71
N TYR A 220 -7.35 5.45 -9.98
CA TYR A 220 -7.12 4.74 -11.24
C TYR A 220 -7.66 5.51 -12.45
N SER A 221 -8.87 6.07 -12.32
CA SER A 221 -9.57 6.71 -13.45
C SER A 221 -9.58 8.24 -13.34
N HIS A 222 -9.52 8.89 -14.51
CA HIS A 222 -9.71 10.34 -14.59
C HIS A 222 -11.10 10.77 -14.10
N ALA A 223 -12.13 9.97 -14.36
CA ALA A 223 -13.50 10.26 -13.94
C ALA A 223 -13.62 10.30 -12.40
N ASP A 224 -12.98 9.37 -11.69
CA ASP A 224 -12.97 9.34 -10.23
C ASP A 224 -12.24 10.55 -9.66
N ALA A 225 -11.09 10.92 -10.26
CA ALA A 225 -10.37 12.13 -9.89
C ALA A 225 -11.20 13.40 -10.13
N GLN A 226 -11.96 13.48 -11.22
CA GLN A 226 -12.87 14.61 -11.49
C GLN A 226 -14.03 14.67 -10.49
N ARG A 227 -14.59 13.52 -10.10
CA ARG A 227 -15.61 13.45 -9.04
C ARG A 227 -15.05 13.94 -7.70
N SER A 228 -13.79 13.59 -7.39
CA SER A 228 -13.09 14.09 -6.19
C SER A 228 -12.83 15.60 -6.27
N LEU A 229 -12.33 16.09 -7.42
CA LEU A 229 -12.07 17.51 -7.67
C LEU A 229 -13.30 18.38 -7.32
N GLY A 230 -14.50 17.95 -7.71
CA GLY A 230 -15.76 18.67 -7.42
C GLY A 230 -16.10 18.80 -5.94
N ARG A 231 -15.46 18.04 -5.04
CA ARG A 231 -15.66 18.11 -3.59
C ARG A 231 -14.78 19.16 -2.91
N HIS A 232 -13.69 19.59 -3.55
CA HIS A 232 -12.77 20.54 -2.95
C HIS A 232 -13.25 21.99 -3.15
N ARG A 233 -13.42 22.71 -2.05
CA ARG A 233 -13.64 24.16 -2.04
C ARG A 233 -12.35 24.86 -1.62
N LEU A 234 -11.59 25.35 -2.59
CA LEU A 234 -10.32 26.03 -2.31
C LEU A 234 -10.53 27.50 -1.93
N PRO A 235 -9.78 28.03 -0.96
CA PRO A 235 -9.82 29.45 -0.64
C PRO A 235 -9.17 30.31 -1.75
N GLY A 236 -9.79 31.46 -2.03
CA GLY A 236 -9.30 32.45 -2.98
C GLY A 236 -9.50 32.08 -4.46
N LYS A 237 -8.68 32.68 -5.36
CA LYS A 237 -8.73 32.42 -6.82
C LYS A 237 -7.97 31.15 -7.25
N ARG A 238 -7.66 30.24 -6.33
CA ARG A 238 -6.92 29.01 -6.63
C ARG A 238 -7.83 28.03 -7.38
N LYS A 239 -7.29 27.39 -8.42
CA LYS A 239 -7.98 26.35 -9.17
C LYS A 239 -7.29 25.03 -8.90
N ALA A 240 -8.06 24.06 -8.42
CA ALA A 240 -7.63 22.67 -8.40
C ALA A 240 -7.75 22.09 -9.81
N GLN A 241 -6.93 21.09 -10.12
CA GLN A 241 -6.97 20.40 -11.41
C GLN A 241 -6.61 18.94 -11.26
N VAL A 242 -7.19 18.09 -12.10
CA VAL A 242 -6.78 16.69 -12.20
C VAL A 242 -5.47 16.64 -12.97
N ILE A 243 -4.49 15.93 -12.41
CA ILE A 243 -3.20 15.66 -13.06
C ILE A 243 -2.94 14.16 -13.10
N ARG A 244 -2.05 13.74 -14.00
CA ARG A 244 -1.47 12.40 -14.00
C ARG A 244 -0.18 12.42 -13.20
N LEU A 245 0.04 11.37 -12.42
CA LEU A 245 1.24 11.18 -11.63
C LEU A 245 1.79 9.79 -11.92
N ARG A 246 3.04 9.73 -12.37
CA ARG A 246 3.78 8.47 -12.40
C ARG A 246 3.98 8.03 -10.96
N PHE A 247 3.41 6.87 -10.64
CA PHE A 247 3.40 6.37 -9.29
C PHE A 247 4.70 5.61 -8.99
N THR A 248 5.30 5.91 -7.84
CA THR A 248 6.61 5.37 -7.39
C THR A 248 6.58 5.13 -5.88
N ALA A 249 7.58 4.43 -5.35
CA ALA A 249 7.77 4.22 -3.91
C ALA A 249 7.72 5.53 -3.09
N GLN A 250 8.33 6.59 -3.61
CA GLN A 250 8.41 7.89 -2.93
C GLN A 250 7.08 8.65 -2.98
N VAL A 251 6.34 8.54 -4.09
CA VAL A 251 4.96 9.06 -4.18
C VAL A 251 4.07 8.33 -3.19
N LEU A 252 4.16 7.00 -3.14
CA LEU A 252 3.38 6.17 -2.24
C LEU A 252 3.64 6.50 -0.77
N ARG A 253 4.91 6.59 -0.36
CA ARG A 253 5.32 7.02 0.99
C ARG A 253 4.81 8.42 1.33
N SER A 254 4.71 9.31 0.34
CA SER A 254 4.15 10.65 0.56
C SER A 254 2.64 10.60 0.76
N ALA A 255 1.95 9.74 0.01
CA ALA A 255 0.50 9.58 0.06
C ALA A 255 -0.01 8.83 1.30
N PHE A 256 0.82 7.97 1.88
CA PHE A 256 0.54 7.19 3.09
C PHE A 256 1.72 7.32 4.05
N PRO A 257 1.80 8.42 4.83
CA PRO A 257 2.85 8.56 5.83
C PRO A 257 2.70 7.46 6.88
N LEU A 258 3.80 6.77 7.20
CA LEU A 258 3.85 5.83 8.34
C LEU A 258 3.56 6.63 9.62
N ILE A 259 2.67 6.08 10.45
CA ILE A 259 2.37 6.57 11.80
C ILE A 259 3.51 6.19 12.75
#